data_AF-A0A165YWY0-F1
#
_entry.id   AF-A0A165YWY0-F1
#
_cell.length_a   1.000
_cell.length_b   1.000
_cell.length_c   1.000
_cell.angle_alpha   90.00
_cell.angle_beta   90.00
_cell.angle_gamma   90.00
#
_symmetry.space_group_name_H-M   'P 1'
#
loop_
_entity.id
_entity.type
_entity.pdbx_description
1 polymer ?
#
loop_
_entity_poly.entity_id
_entity_poly.type
_entity_poly.pdbx_seq_one_letter_code
_entity_poly.pdbx_strand_id
1 'polypeptide(L)'
;MTIITVAAVAASVAASAIVAHTTPYIEKTPYYTSALSGFAWIRELLDGHPERIRCELGVHKHVFRALVRSLQERGVTSTRNVLIEEQLGIFLY
;
A
#
# COMPACT_ATOMS: atom_id res chain seq x y z
N MET A 1 1.66 -45.69 24.55
CA MET A 1 0.47 -44.87 24.20
C MET A 1 0.72 -43.37 24.42
N THR A 2 1.36 -42.97 25.52
CA THR A 2 1.63 -41.57 25.89
C THR A 2 2.62 -40.82 24.98
N ILE A 3 3.69 -41.46 24.51
CA ILE A 3 4.67 -40.80 23.62
C ILE A 3 4.06 -40.43 22.27
N ILE A 4 3.25 -41.34 21.69
CA ILE A 4 2.57 -41.13 20.42
C ILE A 4 1.56 -39.98 20.53
N THR A 5 0.81 -39.91 21.64
CA THR A 5 -0.15 -38.82 21.87
C THR A 5 0.56 -37.47 22.06
N VAL A 6 1.70 -37.42 22.77
CA VAL A 6 2.47 -36.18 22.96
C VAL A 6 3.04 -35.69 21.63
N ALA A 7 3.61 -36.59 20.82
CA ALA A 7 4.11 -36.24 19.49
C ALA A 7 3.00 -35.71 18.56
N ALA A 8 1.82 -36.34 18.59
CA ALA A 8 0.67 -35.89 17.81
C ALA A 8 0.19 -34.48 18.23
N VAL A 9 0.16 -34.19 19.53
CA VAL A 9 -0.20 -32.87 20.05
C VAL A 9 0.87 -31.82 19.70
N ALA A 10 2.15 -32.15 19.79
CA ALA A 10 3.22 -31.22 19.39
C ALA A 10 3.16 -30.89 17.90
N ALA A 11 2.88 -31.88 17.05
CA ALA A 11 2.73 -31.69 15.60
C ALA A 11 1.51 -30.80 15.27
N SER A 12 0.38 -30.98 15.96
CA SER A 12 -0.81 -30.15 15.72
C SER A 12 -0.59 -28.70 16.16
N VAL A 13 0.06 -28.46 17.31
CA VAL A 13 0.40 -27.12 17.78
C VAL A 13 1.35 -26.42 16.81
N ALA A 14 2.38 -27.11 16.32
CA ALA A 14 3.31 -26.56 15.33
C ALA A 14 2.59 -26.20 14.02
N ALA A 15 1.70 -27.07 13.52
CA ALA A 15 0.91 -26.81 12.34
C ALA A 15 0.00 -25.57 12.51
N SER A 16 -0.69 -25.45 13.65
CA SER A 16 -1.53 -24.29 13.94
C SER A 16 -0.72 -22.99 14.05
N ALA A 17 0.47 -23.02 14.63
CA ALA A 17 1.36 -21.87 14.70
C ALA A 17 1.84 -21.43 13.31
N ILE A 18 2.17 -22.38 12.43
CA ILE A 18 2.55 -22.10 11.04
C ILE A 18 1.38 -21.46 10.29
N VAL A 19 0.18 -22.03 10.41
CA VAL A 19 -1.02 -21.45 9.80
C VAL A 19 -1.24 -20.03 10.32
N ALA A 20 -1.30 -19.82 11.63
CA ALA A 20 -1.53 -18.49 12.21
C ALA A 20 -0.47 -17.45 11.77
N HIS A 21 0.79 -17.86 11.66
CA HIS A 21 1.87 -16.99 11.17
C HIS A 21 1.75 -16.69 9.66
N THR A 22 1.30 -17.65 8.86
CA THR A 22 1.26 -17.53 7.39
C THR A 22 -0.04 -16.92 6.86
N THR A 23 -1.17 -17.11 7.56
CA THR A 23 -2.49 -16.56 7.20
C THR A 23 -2.44 -15.08 6.80
N PRO A 24 -1.82 -14.13 7.52
CA PRO A 24 -1.84 -12.71 7.09
C PRO A 24 -1.06 -12.44 5.79
N TYR A 25 -0.13 -13.31 5.40
CA TYR A 25 0.63 -13.18 4.14
C TYR A 25 -0.11 -13.81 2.95
N ILE A 26 -0.95 -14.81 3.22
CA ILE A 26 -1.78 -15.51 2.22
C ILE A 26 -3.11 -14.77 2.04
N GLU A 27 -3.82 -14.52 3.12
CA GLU A 27 -5.10 -13.82 3.18
C GLU A 27 -4.87 -12.32 3.40
N LYS A 28 -4.46 -11.64 2.34
CA LYS A 28 -4.29 -10.19 2.37
C LYS A 28 -5.65 -9.52 2.55
N THR A 29 -5.85 -8.87 3.70
CA THR A 29 -7.00 -7.97 3.88
C THR A 29 -6.74 -6.69 3.09
N PRO A 30 -7.64 -6.28 2.16
CA PRO A 30 -7.47 -5.03 1.42
C PRO A 30 -7.41 -3.85 2.39
N TYR A 31 -6.30 -3.12 2.40
CA TYR A 31 -6.14 -1.92 3.23
C TYR A 31 -6.95 -0.74 2.66
N TYR A 32 -6.93 -0.59 1.33
CA TYR A 32 -7.70 0.43 0.62
C TYR A 32 -8.96 -0.21 0.01
N THR A 33 -10.12 0.03 0.61
CA THR A 33 -11.45 -0.37 0.09
C THR A 33 -12.17 0.77 -0.63
N SER A 34 -11.47 1.90 -0.82
CA SER A 34 -11.96 3.06 -1.57
C SER A 34 -12.52 2.64 -2.93
N ALA A 35 -13.73 3.11 -3.24
CA ALA A 35 -14.33 2.95 -4.57
C ALA A 35 -13.55 3.71 -5.67
N LEU A 36 -12.75 4.69 -5.26
CA LEU A 36 -11.92 5.50 -6.14
C LEU A 36 -10.54 4.86 -6.29
N SER A 37 -10.08 4.67 -7.53
CA SER A 37 -8.70 4.27 -7.78
C SER A 37 -7.73 5.34 -7.29
N GLY A 38 -6.51 4.97 -6.90
CA GLY A 38 -5.52 5.95 -6.43
C GLY A 38 -5.24 7.01 -7.50
N PHE A 39 -5.19 6.62 -8.78
CA PHE A 39 -5.15 7.58 -9.89
C PHE A 39 -6.31 8.60 -9.87
N ALA A 40 -7.56 8.12 -9.75
CA ALA A 40 -8.72 9.01 -9.77
C ALA A 40 -8.75 9.93 -8.54
N TRP A 41 -8.28 9.45 -7.38
CA TRP A 41 -8.10 10.27 -6.18
C TRP A 41 -7.06 11.37 -6.38
N ILE A 42 -5.89 11.03 -6.96
CA ILE A 42 -4.86 12.01 -7.27
C ILE A 42 -5.35 13.06 -8.28
N ARG A 43 -6.13 12.65 -9.29
CA ARG A 43 -6.79 13.59 -10.20
C ARG A 43 -7.73 14.54 -9.47
N GLU A 44 -8.52 14.03 -8.53
CA GLU A 44 -9.42 14.85 -7.72
C GLU A 44 -8.66 15.87 -6.85
N LEU A 45 -7.52 15.48 -6.28
CA LEU A 45 -6.65 16.39 -5.51
C LEU A 45 -6.02 17.46 -6.40
N LEU A 46 -5.57 17.09 -7.61
CA LEU A 46 -4.91 18.01 -8.53
C LEU A 46 -5.90 18.95 -9.20
N ASP A 47 -7.10 18.50 -9.55
CA ASP A 47 -8.09 19.28 -10.28
C ASP A 47 -9.06 20.04 -9.35
N GLY A 48 -9.17 19.61 -8.09
CA GLY A 48 -9.99 20.24 -7.06
C GLY A 48 -9.38 21.50 -6.44
N HIS A 49 -9.88 21.82 -5.24
CA HIS A 49 -9.45 23.03 -4.53
C HIS A 49 -7.94 22.99 -4.20
N PRO A 50 -7.14 24.03 -4.48
CA PRO A 50 -5.68 24.02 -4.29
C PRO A 50 -5.22 23.73 -2.86
N GLU A 51 -6.03 24.05 -1.86
CA GLU A 51 -5.71 23.74 -0.46
C GLU A 51 -5.89 22.26 -0.12
N ARG A 52 -6.72 21.52 -0.87
CA ARG A 52 -7.02 20.12 -0.57
C ARG A 52 -5.76 19.26 -0.69
N ILE A 53 -4.98 19.42 -1.75
CA ILE A 53 -3.70 18.69 -1.88
C ILE A 53 -2.72 19.04 -0.77
N ARG A 54 -2.73 20.29 -0.27
CA ARG A 54 -1.90 20.68 0.87
C ARG A 54 -2.36 20.00 2.16
N CYS A 55 -3.67 19.94 2.39
CA CYS A 55 -4.23 19.27 3.57
C CYS A 55 -4.00 17.76 3.55
N GLU A 56 -4.11 17.13 2.39
CA GLU A 56 -4.03 15.67 2.24
C GLU A 56 -2.59 15.15 2.08
N LEU A 57 -1.73 15.86 1.32
CA LEU A 57 -0.36 15.41 1.01
C LEU A 57 0.73 16.28 1.64
N GLY A 58 0.37 17.31 2.41
CA GLY A 58 1.33 18.23 3.03
C GLY A 58 2.07 19.17 2.06
N VAL A 59 1.75 19.13 0.76
CA VAL A 59 2.44 19.92 -0.27
C VAL A 59 1.46 20.67 -1.18
N HIS A 60 1.84 21.86 -1.62
CA HIS A 60 1.05 22.58 -2.62
C HIS A 60 1.14 21.91 -4.00
N LYS A 61 0.09 22.08 -4.82
CA LYS A 61 -0.01 21.53 -6.19
C LYS A 61 1.23 21.75 -7.05
N HIS A 62 1.83 22.94 -6.98
CA HIS A 62 3.02 23.26 -7.78
C HIS A 62 4.26 22.51 -7.28
N VAL A 63 4.42 22.35 -5.96
CA VAL A 63 5.50 21.56 -5.34
C VAL A 63 5.35 20.09 -5.71
N PHE A 64 4.14 19.54 -5.62
CA PHE A 64 3.85 18.17 -6.03
C PHE A 64 4.27 17.91 -7.48
N ARG A 65 3.91 18.80 -8.42
CA ARG A 65 4.32 18.69 -9.83
C ARG A 65 5.84 18.82 -10.03
N ALA A 66 6.51 19.65 -9.24
CA ALA A 66 7.97 19.79 -9.28
C ALA A 66 8.66 18.51 -8.79
N LEU A 67 8.13 17.87 -7.74
CA LEU A 67 8.62 16.59 -7.25
C LEU A 67 8.44 15.48 -8.29
N VAL A 68 7.27 15.37 -8.93
CA VAL A 68 7.04 14.41 -10.03
C VAL A 68 8.08 14.59 -11.12
N ARG A 69 8.30 15.83 -11.59
CA ARG A 69 9.31 16.12 -12.61
C ARG A 69 10.72 15.72 -12.17
N SER A 70 11.09 16.07 -10.95
CA SER A 70 12.42 15.74 -10.38
C SER A 70 12.65 14.24 -10.30
N LEU A 71 11.60 13.47 -10.01
CA LEU A 71 11.65 12.01 -9.98
C LEU A 71 11.80 11.42 -11.39
N GLN A 72 11.06 11.96 -12.38
CA GLN A 72 11.20 11.56 -13.79
C GLN A 72 12.61 11.82 -14.32
N GLU A 73 13.19 12.99 -14.00
CA GLU A 73 14.56 13.35 -14.36
C GLU A 73 15.60 12.40 -13.75
N ARG A 74 15.29 11.79 -12.61
CA ARG A 74 16.12 10.77 -11.95
C ARG A 74 15.82 9.33 -12.41
N GLY A 75 14.95 9.15 -13.40
CA GLY A 75 14.63 7.86 -13.99
C GLY A 75 13.50 7.08 -13.30
N VAL A 76 12.78 7.71 -12.37
CA VAL A 76 11.57 7.10 -11.79
C VAL A 76 10.44 7.18 -12.82
N THR A 77 9.80 6.05 -13.09
CA THR A 77 8.73 5.94 -14.09
C THR A 77 7.50 5.23 -13.52
N SER A 78 6.37 5.38 -14.19
CA SER A 78 5.16 4.63 -13.89
C SER A 78 5.42 3.12 -13.99
N THR A 79 4.81 2.34 -13.10
CA THR A 79 4.80 0.87 -13.21
C THR A 79 3.63 0.43 -14.08
N ARG A 80 3.47 -0.88 -14.30
CA ARG A 80 2.34 -1.44 -15.07
C ARG A 80 0.97 -0.95 -14.55
N ASN A 81 0.83 -0.77 -13.24
CA ASN A 81 -0.46 -0.51 -12.60
C ASN A 81 -0.55 0.82 -11.84
N VAL A 82 0.57 1.53 -11.63
CA VAL A 82 0.63 2.72 -10.76
C VAL A 82 1.41 3.82 -11.46
N LEU A 83 0.72 4.94 -11.73
CA LEU A 83 1.34 6.12 -12.34
C LEU A 83 2.30 6.82 -11.36
N ILE A 84 3.27 7.56 -11.87
CA ILE A 84 4.25 8.23 -11.01
C ILE A 84 3.61 9.23 -10.03
N GLU A 85 2.55 9.93 -10.43
CA GLU A 85 1.80 10.81 -9.53
C GLU A 85 1.12 10.02 -8.41
N GLU A 86 0.61 8.83 -8.72
CA GLU A 86 0.02 7.94 -7.72
C GLU A 86 1.09 7.35 -6.80
N GLN A 87 2.25 6.98 -7.33
CA GLN A 87 3.39 6.54 -6.50
C GLN A 87 3.84 7.62 -5.52
N LEU A 88 3.98 8.87 -6.00
CA LEU A 88 4.33 9.98 -5.14
C LEU A 88 3.22 10.29 -4.13
N GLY A 89 1.96 10.20 -4.55
CA GLY A 89 0.80 10.33 -3.67
C GLY A 89 0.81 9.31 -2.53
N ILE A 90 1.04 8.04 -2.84
CA ILE A 90 1.17 6.95 -1.86
C ILE A 90 2.35 7.19 -0.91
N PHE A 91 3.46 7.76 -1.39
CA PHE A 91 4.62 8.05 -0.55
C PHE A 91 4.37 9.21 0.43
N LEU A 92 3.56 10.20 0.04
CA LEU A 92 3.30 11.40 0.83
C LEU A 92 2.12 11.26 1.80
N TYR A 93 1.20 10.33 1.53
CA TYR A 93 0.02 10.03 2.35
C TYR A 93 0.35 9.08 3.50
#